data_AF-A0A8S3WU88-F1
#
_entry.id   AF-A0A8S3WU88-F1
#
_cell.length_a   1.000
_cell.length_b   1.000
_cell.length_c   1.000
_cell.angle_alpha   90.00
_cell.angle_beta   90.00
_cell.angle_gamma   90.00
#
_symmetry.space_group_name_H-M   'P 1'
#
loop_
_entity.id
_entity.type
_entity.pdbx_description
1 polymer ?
#
loop_
_entity_poly.entity_id
_entity_poly.type
_entity_poly.pdbx_seq_one_letter_code
_entity_poly.pdbx_strand_id
1 'polypeptide(L)'
;MNEHVMRCYYLSTKLESQTVGYRSYMWRLFVQKYPDLADKVTEQRVADQKRVILTTKNITHVRLEQLKAEVATEIKTDSDRTFNQEDLRPESPKNDTPMHKLSADMGISSISDSCITPVETAKS
;
A
#
# COMPACT_ATOMS: atom_id res chain seq x y z
N MET A 1 9.95 -12.62 16.53
CA MET A 1 10.39 -11.57 15.58
C MET A 1 10.86 -12.17 14.25
N ASN A 2 11.91 -13.01 14.22
CA ASN A 2 12.45 -13.58 12.96
C ASN A 2 11.42 -14.34 12.12
N GLU A 3 10.57 -15.15 12.76
CA GLU A 3 9.50 -15.87 12.03
C GLU A 3 8.53 -14.92 11.34
N HIS A 4 8.22 -13.78 11.97
CA HIS A 4 7.31 -12.81 11.36
C HIS A 4 7.96 -12.12 10.15
N VAL A 5 9.25 -11.79 10.23
CA VAL A 5 10.00 -11.29 9.07
C VAL A 5 9.92 -12.29 7.92
N MET A 6 10.10 -13.59 8.18
CA MET A 6 9.95 -14.62 7.14
C MET A 6 8.50 -14.75 6.63
N ARG A 7 7.49 -14.64 7.52
CA ARG A 7 6.08 -14.64 7.10
C ARG A 7 5.77 -13.46 6.17
N CYS A 8 6.19 -12.25 6.52
CA CYS A 8 6.05 -11.06 5.67
C CYS A 8 6.74 -11.25 4.31
N TYR A 9 7.89 -11.92 4.27
CA TYR A 9 8.57 -12.25 3.02
C TYR A 9 7.73 -13.19 2.14
N TYR A 10 7.23 -14.29 2.70
CA TYR A 10 6.42 -15.24 1.93
C TYR A 10 5.08 -14.63 1.47
N LEU A 11 4.43 -13.80 2.29
CA LEU A 11 3.23 -13.07 1.90
C LEU A 11 3.54 -12.08 0.77
N SER A 12 4.56 -11.24 0.96
CA SER A 12 4.90 -10.19 0.00
C SER A 12 5.37 -10.70 -1.35
N THR A 13 5.94 -11.90 -1.39
CA THR A 13 6.41 -12.52 -2.62
C THR A 13 5.46 -13.56 -3.20
N LYS A 14 4.28 -13.78 -2.58
CA LYS A 14 3.37 -14.88 -2.94
C LYS A 14 4.12 -16.20 -3.03
N LEU A 15 4.72 -16.62 -1.92
CA LEU A 15 5.56 -17.81 -1.81
C LEU A 15 6.73 -17.81 -2.81
N GLU A 16 7.42 -16.68 -2.94
CA GLU A 16 8.60 -16.49 -3.80
C GLU A 16 8.32 -16.43 -5.31
N SER A 17 7.03 -16.41 -5.71
CA SER A 17 6.62 -16.29 -7.11
C SER A 17 6.82 -14.88 -7.70
N GLN A 18 6.73 -13.84 -6.87
CA GLN A 18 6.84 -12.44 -7.25
C GLN A 18 7.91 -11.73 -6.41
N THR A 19 9.13 -11.63 -6.93
CA THR A 19 10.29 -11.11 -6.17
C THR A 19 10.68 -9.68 -6.52
N VAL A 20 9.97 -9.04 -7.46
CA VAL A 20 10.20 -7.64 -7.83
C VAL A 20 9.41 -6.74 -6.87
N GLY A 21 10.07 -5.71 -6.31
CA GLY A 21 9.41 -4.71 -5.47
C GLY A 21 8.87 -5.21 -4.11
N TYR A 22 9.15 -6.46 -3.72
CA TYR A 22 8.57 -7.05 -2.50
C TYR A 22 8.92 -6.30 -1.22
N ARG A 23 10.05 -5.59 -1.17
CA ARG A 23 10.57 -4.95 0.05
C ARG A 23 9.59 -3.96 0.66
N SER A 24 8.96 -3.12 -0.17
CA SER A 24 8.01 -2.11 0.31
C SER A 24 6.74 -2.75 0.85
N TYR A 25 6.25 -3.80 0.20
CA TYR A 25 5.09 -4.52 0.69
C TYR A 25 5.41 -5.34 1.96
N MET A 26 6.59 -5.95 2.01
CA MET A 26 7.09 -6.67 3.18
C MET A 26 7.20 -5.75 4.41
N TRP A 27 7.73 -4.54 4.24
CA TRP A 27 7.80 -3.54 5.31
C TRP A 27 6.41 -3.12 5.78
N ARG A 28 5.47 -2.87 4.85
CA ARG A 28 4.08 -2.52 5.19
C ARG A 28 3.44 -3.58 6.09
N LEU A 29 3.57 -4.86 5.73
CA LEU A 29 3.07 -5.98 6.55
C LEU A 29 3.75 -6.03 7.92
N PHE A 30 5.05 -5.70 7.98
CA PHE A 30 5.81 -5.71 9.22
C PHE A 30 5.35 -4.60 10.19
N VAL A 31 5.23 -3.36 9.71
CA VAL A 31 4.80 -2.23 10.55
C VAL A 31 3.32 -2.29 10.91
N GLN A 32 2.50 -2.97 10.10
CA GLN A 32 1.13 -3.28 10.48
C GLN A 32 1.06 -4.13 11.75
N LYS A 33 2.00 -5.07 11.94
CA LYS A 33 2.08 -5.87 13.18
C LYS A 33 2.82 -5.18 14.30
N TYR A 34 3.83 -4.36 13.99
CA TYR A 34 4.65 -3.64 14.96
C TYR A 34 4.65 -2.13 14.67
N PRO A 35 3.55 -1.43 14.95
CA PRO A 35 3.42 0.00 14.63
C PRO A 35 4.45 0.86 15.36
N ASP A 36 4.80 0.50 16.60
CA ASP A 36 5.81 1.21 17.42
C ASP A 36 7.23 1.20 16.81
N LEU A 37 7.46 0.33 15.82
CA LEU A 37 8.74 0.21 15.12
C LEU A 37 8.76 0.95 13.79
N ALA A 38 7.64 1.52 13.34
CA ALA A 38 7.52 2.16 12.02
C ALA A 38 8.55 3.28 11.80
N ASP A 39 8.81 4.09 12.83
CA ASP A 39 9.76 5.21 12.76
C ASP A 39 11.22 4.76 12.87
N LYS A 40 11.48 3.56 13.37
CA LYS A 40 12.83 3.06 13.68
C LYS A 40 13.35 2.07 12.64
N VAL A 41 12.46 1.41 11.92
CA VAL A 41 12.78 0.29 11.04
C VAL A 41 12.41 0.66 9.61
N THR A 42 13.42 0.72 8.74
CA THR A 42 13.23 1.00 7.31
C THR A 42 12.99 -0.28 6.50
N GLU A 43 12.47 -0.14 5.27
CA GLU A 43 12.28 -1.28 4.35
C GLU A 43 13.59 -2.08 4.15
N GLN A 44 14.69 -1.36 4.00
CA GLN A 44 16.02 -1.95 3.83
C GLN A 44 16.41 -2.81 5.03
N ARG A 45 16.14 -2.34 6.26
CA ARG A 45 16.46 -3.09 7.49
C ARG A 45 15.67 -4.39 7.60
N VAL A 46 14.39 -4.38 7.22
CA VAL A 46 13.55 -5.59 7.22
C VAL A 46 14.09 -6.61 6.20
N ALA A 47 14.45 -6.16 5.00
CA ALA A 47 15.00 -7.03 3.96
C ALA A 47 16.38 -7.60 4.33
N ASP A 48 17.24 -6.81 4.96
CA ASP A 48 18.55 -7.27 5.45
C ASP A 48 18.38 -8.28 6.58
N GLN A 49 17.44 -8.06 7.50
CA GLN A 49 17.12 -9.03 8.54
C GLN A 49 16.70 -10.37 7.95
N LYS A 50 15.90 -10.38 6.87
CA LYS A 50 15.56 -11.61 6.14
C LYS A 50 16.79 -12.34 5.61
N ARG A 51 17.76 -11.61 5.03
CA ARG A 51 19.01 -12.22 4.54
C ARG A 51 19.81 -12.84 5.66
N VAL A 52 19.92 -12.14 6.80
CA VAL A 52 20.59 -12.66 7.99
C VAL A 52 19.92 -13.94 8.45
N ILE A 53 18.59 -13.95 8.61
CA ILE A 53 17.84 -15.13 9.06
C ILE A 53 18.11 -16.37 8.16
N LEU A 54 18.13 -16.18 6.85
CA LEU A 54 18.40 -17.27 5.90
C LEU A 54 19.85 -17.77 5.96
N THR A 55 20.81 -16.88 6.19
CA THR A 55 22.25 -17.22 6.19
C THR A 55 22.70 -17.82 7.51
N THR A 56 22.23 -17.32 8.66
CA THR A 56 22.62 -17.82 9.98
C THR A 56 21.81 -19.03 10.45
N LYS A 57 20.80 -19.48 9.70
CA LYS A 57 19.88 -20.58 10.09
C LYS A 57 19.21 -20.35 11.44
N ASN A 58 18.90 -19.09 11.78
CA ASN A 58 18.21 -18.71 13.02
C ASN A 58 16.79 -19.32 13.12
N ILE A 59 16.26 -19.82 12.01
CA ILE A 59 15.03 -20.61 11.93
C ILE A 59 15.39 -21.92 11.25
N THR A 60 14.94 -23.04 11.82
CA THR A 60 15.17 -24.36 11.23
C THR A 60 14.45 -24.48 9.89
N HIS A 61 15.01 -25.26 8.97
CA HIS A 61 14.39 -25.50 7.66
C HIS A 61 12.96 -26.04 7.80
N VAL A 62 12.74 -26.98 8.74
CA VAL A 62 11.42 -27.54 9.04
C VAL A 62 10.43 -26.43 9.41
N ARG A 63 10.85 -25.45 10.21
CA ARG A 63 9.99 -24.33 10.61
C ARG A 63 9.73 -23.36 9.47
N LEU A 64 10.69 -23.14 8.57
CA LEU A 64 10.48 -22.33 7.36
C LEU A 64 9.44 -22.97 6.44
N GLU A 65 9.48 -24.30 6.25
CA GLU A 65 8.49 -25.03 5.47
C GLU A 65 7.09 -24.94 6.09
N GLN A 66 6.99 -25.06 7.41
CA GLN A 66 5.72 -24.84 8.11
C GLN A 66 5.18 -23.42 7.89
N LEU A 67 6.02 -22.39 8.03
CA LEU A 67 5.62 -21.01 7.75
C LEU A 67 5.16 -20.83 6.31
N LYS A 68 5.83 -21.48 5.35
CA LYS A 68 5.45 -21.45 3.93
C LYS A 68 4.08 -22.10 3.71
N ALA A 69 3.81 -23.24 4.36
CA ALA A 69 2.50 -23.91 4.32
C ALA A 69 1.39 -23.07 4.96
N GLU A 70 1.65 -22.44 6.11
CA GLU A 70 0.70 -21.53 6.77
C GLU A 70 0.32 -20.35 5.86
N VAL A 71 1.31 -19.72 5.23
CA VAL A 71 1.09 -18.60 4.30
C VAL A 71 0.39 -19.05 3.02
N ALA A 72 0.68 -20.26 2.53
CA ALA A 72 -0.02 -20.81 1.37
C ALA A 72 -1.52 -20.97 1.62
N THR A 73 -1.90 -21.38 2.83
CA THR A 73 -3.31 -21.45 3.24
C THR A 73 -3.94 -20.06 3.30
N GLU A 74 -3.26 -19.08 3.89
CA GLU A 74 -3.73 -17.68 3.98
C GLU A 74 -4.00 -17.08 2.59
N ILE A 75 -3.06 -17.21 1.66
CA ILE A 75 -3.20 -16.70 0.28
C ILE A 75 -4.39 -17.33 -0.44
N LYS A 76 -4.65 -18.64 -0.23
CA LYS A 76 -5.80 -19.32 -0.81
C LYS A 76 -7.11 -18.77 -0.25
N THR A 77 -7.22 -18.64 1.07
CA THR A 77 -8.42 -18.12 1.72
C THR A 77 -8.75 -16.67 1.31
N ASP A 78 -7.75 -15.82 1.13
CA ASP A 78 -7.97 -14.43 0.67
C ASP A 78 -8.42 -14.37 -0.81
N SER A 79 -7.91 -15.29 -1.64
CA SER A 79 -8.36 -15.42 -3.02
C SER A 79 -9.85 -15.80 -3.09
N ASP A 80 -10.29 -16.73 -2.24
CA ASP A 80 -11.68 -17.19 -2.19
C ASP A 80 -12.64 -16.11 -1.65
N ARG A 81 -12.17 -15.24 -0.76
CA ARG A 81 -12.97 -14.12 -0.21
C ARG A 81 -13.24 -13.01 -1.21
N THR A 82 -12.40 -12.84 -2.22
CA THR A 82 -12.51 -11.73 -3.19
C THR A 82 -13.65 -11.98 -4.20
N PHE A 83 -14.18 -13.20 -4.32
CA PHE A 83 -15.24 -13.54 -5.28
C PHE A 83 -16.69 -13.44 -4.74
N ASN A 84 -16.89 -13.09 -3.46
CA ASN A 84 -18.24 -13.07 -2.84
C ASN A 84 -18.72 -11.66 -2.43
N GLN A 85 -18.27 -10.59 -3.09
CA GLN A 85 -18.79 -9.23 -2.86
C GLN A 85 -19.36 -8.60 -4.13
N GLU A 86 -20.35 -9.27 -4.73
CA GLU A 86 -21.38 -8.66 -5.57
C GLU A 86 -22.74 -8.73 -4.85
N ASP A 87 -22.94 -7.92 -3.82
CA ASP A 87 -24.29 -7.45 -3.47
C ASP A 87 -24.17 -6.25 -2.53
N LEU A 88 -25.10 -5.30 -2.65
CA LEU A 88 -25.09 -3.93 -2.09
C LEU A 88 -24.38 -2.89 -2.96
N ARG A 89 -24.78 -2.86 -4.24
CA ARG A 89 -24.89 -1.60 -5.00
C ARG A 89 -25.97 -0.75 -4.33
N PRO A 90 -25.68 0.44 -3.77
CA PRO A 90 -26.75 1.35 -3.42
C PRO A 90 -27.36 1.85 -4.72
N GLU A 91 -28.62 1.48 -4.97
CA GLU A 91 -29.41 2.05 -6.06
C GLU A 91 -29.40 3.57 -5.95
N SER A 92 -29.01 4.23 -7.04
CA SER A 92 -29.13 5.67 -7.21
C SER A 92 -30.61 6.07 -7.10
N PRO A 93 -31.00 6.95 -6.15
CA PRO A 93 -32.33 7.53 -6.18
C PRO A 93 -32.43 8.52 -7.34
N LYS A 94 -33.41 8.27 -8.20
CA LYS A 94 -33.79 9.14 -9.32
C LYS A 94 -34.26 10.50 -8.78
N ASN A 95 -33.91 11.55 -9.53
CA ASN A 95 -34.32 12.94 -9.37
C ASN A 95 -35.80 13.11 -9.01
N ASP A 96 -36.08 14.08 -8.13
CA ASP A 96 -37.20 15.01 -8.31
C ASP A 96 -36.83 16.37 -7.70
N THR A 97 -36.57 17.33 -8.59
CA THR A 97 -36.40 18.75 -8.28
C THR A 97 -37.77 19.41 -8.14
N PRO A 98 -37.98 20.28 -7.13
CA PRO A 98 -38.86 21.43 -7.30
C PRO A 98 -38.08 22.74 -7.29
N MET A 99 -38.38 23.56 -8.29
CA MET A 99 -37.98 24.95 -8.44
C MET A 99 -38.15 25.75 -7.13
N HIS A 100 -37.13 26.55 -6.80
CA HIS A 100 -37.38 27.87 -6.23
C HIS A 100 -36.51 28.90 -6.93
N LYS A 101 -37.16 29.76 -7.73
CA LYS A 101 -36.61 31.01 -8.23
C LYS A 101 -36.29 31.90 -7.04
N LEU A 102 -35.05 32.40 -6.93
CA LEU A 102 -34.77 33.70 -6.34
C LEU A 102 -33.61 34.35 -7.11
N SER A 103 -33.92 35.53 -7.62
CA SER A 103 -33.12 36.48 -8.39
C SER A 103 -32.23 37.35 -7.48
N ALA A 104 -31.03 37.67 -7.94
CA ALA A 104 -30.28 38.95 -7.81
C ALA A 104 -28.85 38.66 -8.31
N ASP A 105 -28.46 39.07 -9.50
CA ASP A 105 -28.01 40.43 -9.91
C ASP A 105 -26.68 40.88 -9.25
N MET A 106 -25.85 41.51 -10.10
CA MET A 106 -24.54 42.12 -9.87
C MET A 106 -23.33 41.17 -9.77
N GLY A 107 -22.22 41.31 -10.50
CA GLY A 107 -21.78 42.32 -11.45
C GLY A 107 -20.33 42.03 -11.90
N ILE A 108 -20.13 42.10 -13.22
CA ILE A 108 -18.96 42.54 -14.01
C ILE A 108 -17.55 42.57 -13.39
N SER A 109 -16.60 41.90 -14.07
CA SER A 109 -15.30 42.41 -14.61
C SER A 109 -14.31 41.23 -14.65
N SER A 110 -13.89 40.68 -15.79
CA SER A 110 -12.98 41.23 -16.81
C SER A 110 -11.65 41.73 -16.24
N ILE A 111 -10.59 41.61 -17.06
CA ILE A 111 -9.17 41.99 -16.89
C ILE A 111 -8.30 40.83 -16.36
N SER A 112 -7.14 40.46 -16.89
CA SER A 112 -6.47 40.53 -18.20
C SER A 112 -5.14 39.76 -18.04
N ASP A 113 -4.50 39.44 -19.16
CA ASP A 113 -3.06 39.19 -19.35
C ASP A 113 -2.10 39.50 -18.19
N SER A 114 -1.08 38.65 -17.97
CA SER A 114 0.26 38.93 -18.51
C SER A 114 1.31 37.89 -18.11
N CYS A 115 2.15 37.54 -19.08
CA CYS A 115 3.42 36.83 -18.96
C CYS A 115 4.42 37.59 -18.08
N ILE A 116 5.17 36.91 -17.20
CA ILE A 116 6.54 37.32 -16.81
C ILE A 116 7.42 36.08 -16.54
N THR A 117 8.33 35.79 -17.47
CA THR A 117 9.72 35.36 -17.19
C THR A 117 10.57 36.64 -17.15
N PRO A 118 11.68 36.78 -16.37
CA PRO A 118 12.97 36.19 -16.77
C PRO A 118 14.04 35.93 -15.67
N VAL A 119 15.03 35.10 -16.04
CA VAL A 119 16.51 35.16 -15.86
C VAL A 119 17.19 35.45 -14.50
N GLU A 120 18.12 34.56 -14.09
CA GLU A 120 19.47 34.88 -13.56
C GLU A 120 20.29 33.58 -13.43
N THR A 121 21.18 33.25 -14.37
CA THR A 121 22.65 33.46 -14.34
C THR A 121 23.34 33.19 -12.99
N ALA A 122 24.02 32.06 -12.86
CA ALA A 122 25.21 31.96 -12.02
C ALA A 122 26.18 30.92 -12.61
N LYS A 123 27.29 31.44 -13.12
CA LYS A 123 28.52 30.69 -13.41
C LYS A 123 29.07 30.13 -12.10
N SER A 124 29.61 28.91 -12.14
CA SER A 124 30.86 28.61 -11.45
C SER A 124 31.61 27.51 -12.19
#